data_AF-B5YL05-F1
#
_entry.id   AF-B5YL05-F1
#
_cell.length_a   1.000
_cell.length_b   1.000
_cell.length_c   1.000
_cell.angle_alpha   90.00
_cell.angle_beta   90.00
_cell.angle_gamma   90.00
#
_symmetry.space_group_name_H-M   'P 1'
#
loop_
_entity.id
_entity.type
_entity.pdbx_description
1 polymer ?
#
loop_
_entity_poly.entity_id
_entity_poly.type
_entity_poly.pdbx_seq_one_letter_code
_entity_poly.pdbx_strand_id
1 'polypeptide(L)'
;MLTLYTPATGFPDLDVKIAYGLTRVGIEAFGIESVAIHYEGGFYRVTFDIDKNDFEKLNKMFNLLCQRLLFSTYIPFSTPGIAGRSAESVTVNENESFSLDFYKSFTIIAKNKKGENVCRHEFDHIGNVIGFTVATSFHNKRDGVDIQLQYKNPKDKNSPKLPRRPTNPKNICKTCGLLALLGIWYTSFIFNVARKEVIVIPIPKGNVSGRKLQEIFALQHQIRKEWFNQDIPQVLIPLVFLSKIPSSADILKGFDLFIAILSRKQGYHVDRIFLIPIENYLKFIRGTPYNIATIDNILTQKAYAALQELNNTIYNLNKTSILKFARLYVQETSPKKGDWVNLLYPETVRYLLKEVAMISLEIIENPALGSLARTLRYFIREKKYGYADDIRNARKESRDFEETIAKMLREGRLRLEQKEQIHLPTDEEVKKVFRLANEDFESTKLALVMLAFSFPSRTEETMETLEEIQGVK
;
A
#
# COMPACT_ATOMS: atom_id res chain seq x y z
N MET A 1 21.05 19.72 23.50
CA MET A 1 20.46 18.56 22.81
C MET A 1 20.20 17.42 23.78
N LEU A 2 18.93 17.06 23.95
CA LEU A 2 18.48 15.89 24.72
C LEU A 2 18.26 14.72 23.77
N THR A 3 18.64 13.51 24.19
CA THR A 3 18.51 12.29 23.38
C THR A 3 17.87 11.19 24.20
N LEU A 4 16.86 10.54 23.63
CA LEU A 4 16.16 9.40 24.21
C LEU A 4 16.23 8.19 23.26
N TYR A 5 16.22 6.98 23.81
CA TYR A 5 16.38 5.72 23.08
C TYR A 5 15.23 4.78 23.38
N THR A 6 14.58 4.24 22.35
CA THR A 6 13.57 3.19 22.56
C THR A 6 14.25 1.91 23.08
N PRO A 7 13.51 1.05 23.81
CA PRO A 7 14.12 0.02 24.65
C PRO A 7 14.66 -1.19 23.88
N ALA A 8 14.64 -1.18 22.54
CA ALA A 8 15.06 -2.28 21.68
C ALA A 8 14.36 -3.57 22.11
N THR A 9 13.04 -3.59 21.99
CA THR A 9 12.21 -4.67 22.53
C THR A 9 12.33 -5.97 21.75
N GLY A 10 12.91 -5.94 20.56
CA GLY A 10 12.82 -7.00 19.55
C GLY A 10 11.49 -7.01 18.79
N PHE A 11 10.59 -6.06 19.07
CA PHE A 11 9.33 -5.86 18.35
C PHE A 11 9.41 -4.53 17.58
N PRO A 12 9.74 -4.57 16.27
CA PRO A 12 9.88 -3.35 15.46
C PRO A 12 8.63 -2.48 15.45
N ASP A 13 7.44 -3.10 15.50
CA ASP A 13 6.17 -2.39 15.55
C ASP A 13 5.92 -1.71 16.90
N LEU A 14 6.44 -2.24 18.01
CA LEU A 14 6.34 -1.59 19.33
C LEU A 14 7.34 -0.45 19.47
N ASP A 15 8.60 -0.67 19.11
CA ASP A 15 9.66 0.34 19.22
C ASP A 15 9.32 1.59 18.41
N VAL A 16 8.78 1.44 17.20
CA VAL A 16 8.37 2.59 16.38
C VAL A 16 7.19 3.35 17.01
N LYS A 17 6.21 2.64 17.59
CA LYS A 17 5.08 3.27 18.30
C LYS A 17 5.57 4.05 19.51
N ILE A 18 6.52 3.50 20.27
CA ILE A 18 7.15 4.20 21.41
C ILE A 18 7.90 5.45 20.93
N ALA A 19 8.67 5.34 19.83
CA ALA A 19 9.37 6.50 19.25
C ALA A 19 8.40 7.61 18.84
N TYR A 20 7.28 7.25 18.21
CA TYR A 20 6.22 8.19 17.86
C TYR A 20 5.54 8.80 19.08
N GLY A 21 5.31 8.01 20.14
CA GLY A 21 4.82 8.52 21.43
C GLY A 21 5.77 9.54 22.06
N LEU A 22 7.05 9.23 22.14
CA LEU A 22 8.08 10.16 22.67
C LEU A 22 8.13 11.44 21.84
N THR A 23 8.04 11.32 20.53
CA THR A 23 8.03 12.47 19.62
C THR A 23 6.78 13.32 19.80
N ARG A 24 5.61 12.69 19.95
CA ARG A 24 4.36 13.40 20.25
C ARG A 24 4.48 14.25 21.51
N VAL A 25 5.04 13.69 22.57
CA VAL A 25 5.28 14.43 23.83
C VAL A 25 6.23 15.61 23.58
N GLY A 26 7.34 15.40 22.86
CA GLY A 26 8.29 16.47 22.59
C GLY A 26 7.73 17.58 21.71
N ILE A 27 6.92 17.25 20.70
CA ILE A 27 6.27 18.25 19.85
C ILE A 27 5.34 19.14 20.67
N GLU A 28 4.58 18.56 21.61
CA GLU A 28 3.71 19.34 22.51
C GLU A 28 4.50 20.16 23.53
N ALA A 29 5.66 19.68 23.98
CA ALA A 29 6.49 20.38 24.95
C ALA A 29 7.32 21.52 24.32
N PHE A 30 7.83 21.33 23.09
CA PHE A 30 8.91 22.14 22.51
C PHE A 30 8.68 22.58 21.06
N GLY A 31 7.59 22.15 20.42
CA GLY A 31 7.27 22.49 19.03
C GLY A 31 7.84 21.50 18.00
N ILE A 32 7.30 21.58 16.77
CA ILE A 32 7.57 20.63 15.68
C ILE A 32 9.00 20.67 15.12
N GLU A 33 9.68 21.82 15.22
CA GLU A 33 11.03 22.00 14.67
C GLU A 33 12.11 21.41 15.61
N SER A 34 11.75 21.16 16.86
CA SER A 34 12.69 20.77 17.91
C SER A 34 12.88 19.26 18.02
N VAL A 35 12.22 18.44 17.21
CA VAL A 35 12.19 16.96 17.38
C VAL A 35 12.58 16.23 16.11
N ALA A 36 13.37 15.16 16.25
CA ALA A 36 13.65 14.22 15.18
C ALA A 36 13.73 12.76 15.66
N ILE A 37 13.37 11.83 14.77
CA ILE A 37 13.52 10.39 14.96
C ILE A 37 14.64 9.89 14.04
N HIS A 38 15.52 9.05 14.58
CA HIS A 38 16.58 8.37 13.86
C HIS A 38 16.42 6.86 14.04
N TYR A 39 16.42 6.12 12.92
CA TYR A 39 16.40 4.66 12.95
C TYR A 39 17.81 4.10 13.15
N GLU A 40 17.97 3.22 14.14
CA GLU A 40 19.27 2.68 14.58
C GLU A 40 19.31 1.15 14.43
N GLY A 41 18.67 0.59 13.41
CA GLY A 41 18.81 -0.84 13.07
C GLY A 41 18.11 -1.80 14.05
N GLY A 42 16.94 -1.43 14.56
CA GLY A 42 16.12 -2.28 15.45
C GLY A 42 15.46 -1.53 16.60
N PHE A 43 15.94 -0.32 16.87
CA PHE A 43 15.37 0.63 17.82
C PHE A 43 15.47 2.05 17.24
N TYR A 44 14.99 3.04 17.98
CA TYR A 44 14.99 4.43 17.55
C TYR A 44 15.68 5.33 18.57
N ARG A 45 16.43 6.30 18.05
CA ARG A 45 16.92 7.44 18.81
C ARG A 45 16.01 8.63 18.51
N VAL A 46 15.43 9.24 19.54
CA VAL A 46 14.62 10.46 19.45
C VAL A 46 15.45 11.61 20.02
N THR A 47 15.63 12.65 19.24
CA THR A 47 16.45 13.81 19.60
C THR A 47 15.59 15.05 19.75
N PHE A 48 15.95 15.89 20.72
CA PHE A 48 15.31 17.16 21.00
C PHE A 48 16.36 18.27 21.00
N ASP A 49 16.16 19.31 20.19
CA ASP A 49 17.04 20.48 20.13
C ASP A 49 16.73 21.48 21.25
N ILE A 50 17.01 21.05 22.48
CA ILE A 50 16.74 21.79 23.73
C ILE A 50 17.88 21.58 24.73
N ASP A 51 17.90 22.37 25.80
CA ASP A 51 18.80 22.14 26.93
C ASP A 51 18.41 20.84 27.67
N LYS A 52 19.40 20.11 28.20
CA LYS A 52 19.17 18.90 29.02
C LYS A 52 18.38 19.23 30.28
N ASN A 53 18.47 20.46 30.78
CA ASN A 53 17.73 20.95 31.95
C ASN A 53 16.21 20.99 31.71
N ASP A 54 15.75 20.97 30.46
CA ASP A 54 14.32 20.99 30.11
C ASP A 54 13.66 19.60 30.16
N PHE A 55 14.39 18.56 30.57
CA PHE A 55 13.84 17.20 30.67
C PHE A 55 12.60 17.11 31.58
N GLU A 56 12.57 17.88 32.67
CA GLU A 56 11.42 17.95 33.57
C GLU A 56 10.15 18.44 32.87
N LYS A 57 10.28 19.35 31.90
CA LYS A 57 9.16 19.84 31.09
C LYS A 57 8.60 18.73 30.19
N LEU A 58 9.47 17.88 29.63
CA LEU A 58 9.07 16.72 28.84
C LEU A 58 8.29 15.70 29.70
N ASN A 59 8.78 15.39 30.91
CA ASN A 59 8.10 14.51 31.87
C ASN A 59 6.72 15.06 32.26
N LYS A 60 6.64 16.35 32.60
CA LYS A 60 5.37 17.00 32.93
C LYS A 60 4.38 16.93 31.77
N MET A 61 4.84 17.21 30.55
CA MET A 61 4.00 17.12 29.35
C MET A 61 3.52 15.69 29.09
N PHE A 62 4.37 14.68 29.28
CA PHE A 62 3.96 13.29 29.13
C PHE A 62 2.82 12.91 30.08
N ASN A 63 2.96 13.24 31.37
CA ASN A 63 1.92 12.99 32.36
C ASN A 63 0.62 13.75 32.04
N LEU A 64 0.73 15.02 31.62
CA LEU A 64 -0.42 15.81 31.20
C LEU A 64 -1.17 15.17 30.01
N LEU A 65 -0.44 14.70 28.99
CA LEU A 65 -1.04 14.01 27.84
C LEU A 65 -1.68 12.68 28.24
N CYS A 66 -1.03 11.91 29.11
CA CYS A 66 -1.56 10.66 29.65
C CYS A 66 -2.88 10.90 30.39
N GLN A 67 -2.91 11.86 31.32
CA GLN A 67 -4.13 12.22 32.05
C GLN A 67 -5.22 12.79 31.14
N ARG A 68 -4.86 13.62 30.16
CA ARG A 68 -5.85 14.24 29.27
C ARG A 68 -6.46 13.27 28.26
N LEU A 69 -5.66 12.38 27.68
CA LEU A 69 -6.06 11.54 26.55
C LEU A 69 -6.37 10.10 26.96
N LEU A 70 -5.67 9.56 27.95
CA LEU A 70 -5.69 8.13 28.30
C LEU A 70 -6.37 7.83 29.64
N PHE A 71 -7.06 8.81 30.23
CA PHE A 71 -7.88 8.62 31.42
C PHE A 71 -9.14 7.79 31.14
N SER A 72 -9.73 7.95 29.94
CA SER A 72 -10.88 7.15 29.51
C SER A 72 -10.46 5.85 28.84
N THR A 73 -11.25 4.80 29.03
CA THR A 73 -11.10 3.52 28.30
C THR A 73 -11.39 3.64 26.80
N TYR A 74 -11.95 4.77 26.33
CA TYR A 74 -12.34 4.94 24.92
C TYR A 74 -11.16 4.75 23.94
N ILE A 75 -10.04 5.44 24.15
CA ILE A 75 -8.86 5.35 23.28
C ILE A 75 -8.27 3.93 23.31
N PRO A 76 -7.96 3.34 24.48
CA PRO A 76 -7.52 1.95 24.55
C PRO A 76 -8.49 0.98 23.88
N PHE A 77 -9.79 1.06 24.16
CA PHE A 77 -10.80 0.13 23.63
C PHE A 77 -11.05 0.28 22.13
N SER A 78 -10.93 1.50 21.61
CA SER A 78 -11.10 1.81 20.18
C SER A 78 -9.82 1.53 19.38
N THR A 79 -8.75 1.07 20.02
CA THR A 79 -7.52 0.65 19.36
C THR A 79 -7.62 -0.82 18.99
N PRO A 80 -7.55 -1.19 17.69
CA PRO A 80 -7.65 -2.59 17.32
C PRO A 80 -6.54 -3.42 17.97
N GLY A 81 -6.90 -4.62 18.44
CA GLY A 81 -5.98 -5.50 19.17
C GLY A 81 -5.92 -5.26 20.69
N ILE A 82 -6.69 -4.31 21.23
CA ILE A 82 -6.86 -4.11 22.67
C ILE A 82 -8.31 -4.47 23.05
N ALA A 83 -8.49 -5.50 23.89
CA ALA A 83 -9.80 -5.95 24.36
C ALA A 83 -10.20 -5.28 25.68
N GLY A 84 -11.49 -5.34 26.07
CA GLY A 84 -12.05 -4.64 27.25
C GLY A 84 -11.22 -4.74 28.53
N ARG A 85 -10.92 -5.97 29.01
CA ARG A 85 -10.08 -6.16 30.22
C ARG A 85 -8.69 -5.56 30.10
N SER A 86 -8.12 -5.54 28.90
CA SER A 86 -6.80 -4.95 28.65
C SER A 86 -6.88 -3.45 28.43
N ALA A 87 -8.03 -2.91 28.03
CA ALA A 87 -8.25 -1.47 27.94
C ALA A 87 -8.24 -0.85 29.35
N GLU A 88 -8.90 -1.50 30.31
CA GLU A 88 -8.93 -1.08 31.72
C GLU A 88 -7.55 -1.09 32.39
N SER A 89 -6.66 -2.03 32.03
CA SER A 89 -5.30 -2.05 32.60
C SER A 89 -4.38 -0.97 32.03
N VAL A 90 -4.76 -0.38 30.89
CA VAL A 90 -3.97 0.66 30.19
C VAL A 90 -4.44 2.06 30.53
N THR A 91 -5.64 2.24 31.10
CA THR A 91 -6.12 3.57 31.51
C THR A 91 -5.29 4.17 32.63
N VAL A 92 -5.17 5.49 32.59
CA VAL A 92 -4.41 6.29 33.56
C VAL A 92 -5.35 6.75 34.68
N ASN A 93 -4.95 6.52 35.93
CA ASN A 93 -5.68 7.02 37.10
C ASN A 93 -5.16 8.41 37.54
N GLU A 94 -5.95 9.18 38.27
CA GLU A 94 -5.58 10.55 38.70
C GLU A 94 -4.28 10.60 39.52
N ASN A 95 -4.02 9.56 40.31
CA ASN A 95 -2.87 9.46 41.21
C ASN A 95 -1.65 8.79 40.58
N GLU A 96 -1.74 8.37 39.31
CA GLU A 96 -0.60 7.75 38.61
C GLU A 96 0.32 8.83 38.03
N SER A 97 1.62 8.60 38.20
CA SER A 97 2.66 9.40 37.56
C SER A 97 3.70 8.49 36.90
N PHE A 98 4.24 8.95 35.79
CA PHE A 98 5.14 8.18 34.94
C PHE A 98 6.41 8.99 34.66
N SER A 99 7.56 8.30 34.59
CA SER A 99 8.84 8.91 34.24
C SER A 99 9.37 8.40 32.90
N LEU A 100 9.97 9.30 32.13
CA LEU A 100 10.72 9.02 30.89
C LEU A 100 12.22 8.79 31.14
N ASP A 101 12.70 8.76 32.39
CA ASP A 101 14.13 8.68 32.70
C ASP A 101 14.83 7.47 32.07
N PHE A 102 14.13 6.35 31.97
CA PHE A 102 14.65 5.10 31.43
C PHE A 102 15.06 5.20 29.96
N TYR A 103 14.51 6.17 29.23
CA TYR A 103 14.86 6.40 27.83
C TYR A 103 16.16 7.20 27.67
N LYS A 104 16.74 7.79 28.74
CA LYS A 104 18.01 8.55 28.66
C LYS A 104 19.22 7.68 28.32
N SER A 105 19.16 6.39 28.63
CA SER A 105 20.25 5.46 28.41
C SER A 105 19.86 4.36 27.44
N PHE A 106 20.77 4.04 26.52
CA PHE A 106 20.64 2.86 25.68
C PHE A 106 20.82 1.59 26.53
N THR A 107 19.92 0.62 26.38
CA THR A 107 20.05 -0.69 27.02
C THR A 107 20.86 -1.62 26.13
N ILE A 108 22.01 -2.09 26.63
CA ILE A 108 22.91 -3.02 25.91
C ILE A 108 22.17 -4.33 25.58
N ILE A 109 22.50 -4.87 24.41
CA ILE A 109 22.09 -6.17 23.88
C ILE A 109 22.05 -7.22 24.99
N ALA A 110 20.87 -7.79 25.24
CA ALA A 110 20.69 -8.77 26.28
C ALA A 110 19.66 -9.83 25.89
N LYS A 111 19.88 -11.04 26.39
CA LYS A 111 18.85 -12.08 26.34
C LYS A 111 17.70 -11.74 27.28
N ASN A 112 16.51 -12.10 26.83
CA ASN A 112 15.27 -11.92 27.55
C ASN A 112 15.20 -12.90 28.77
N LYS A 113 15.34 -12.43 30.01
CA LYS A 113 15.19 -13.25 31.24
C LYS A 113 13.75 -13.71 31.47
N LYS A 114 13.54 -14.79 32.21
CA LYS A 114 12.19 -15.25 32.57
C LYS A 114 11.56 -14.28 33.58
N GLY A 115 10.33 -13.82 33.35
CA GLY A 115 9.59 -12.93 34.25
C GLY A 115 9.86 -11.43 34.08
N GLU A 116 10.88 -11.03 33.30
CA GLU A 116 11.13 -9.61 33.05
C GLU A 116 10.19 -9.04 31.96
N ASN A 117 9.84 -7.76 32.10
CA ASN A 117 9.19 -6.99 31.05
C ASN A 117 10.06 -6.98 29.78
N VAL A 118 9.43 -7.02 28.61
CA VAL A 118 10.16 -6.97 27.33
C VAL A 118 11.04 -5.72 27.26
N CYS A 119 10.54 -4.58 27.72
CA CYS A 119 11.27 -3.30 27.77
C CYS A 119 12.28 -3.17 28.92
N ARG A 120 12.33 -4.11 29.87
CA ARG A 120 13.20 -4.08 31.08
C ARG A 120 13.01 -2.93 32.08
N HIS A 121 12.04 -2.05 31.88
CA HIS A 121 11.71 -1.05 32.88
C HIS A 121 11.00 -1.71 34.08
N GLU A 122 11.49 -1.42 35.29
CA GLU A 122 11.05 -1.98 36.57
C GLU A 122 9.89 -1.17 37.16
N PHE A 123 8.74 -1.18 36.49
CA PHE A 123 7.50 -0.49 36.92
C PHE A 123 6.29 -1.42 36.82
N ASP A 124 5.15 -0.88 37.24
CA ASP A 124 3.83 -1.39 36.90
C ASP A 124 3.79 -1.84 35.45
N HIS A 125 3.25 -3.03 35.27
CA HIS A 125 3.28 -3.74 34.02
C HIS A 125 1.87 -4.03 33.54
N ILE A 126 1.74 -4.04 32.23
CA ILE A 126 0.51 -4.37 31.55
C ILE A 126 0.75 -5.56 30.63
N GLY A 127 -0.32 -6.29 30.33
CA GLY A 127 -0.27 -7.37 29.36
C GLY A 127 0.16 -6.84 27.99
N ASN A 128 1.12 -7.52 27.35
CA ASN A 128 1.46 -7.19 25.97
C ASN A 128 0.39 -7.74 25.03
N VAL A 129 -0.56 -6.89 24.64
CA VAL A 129 -1.71 -7.23 23.78
C VAL A 129 -1.41 -7.05 22.30
N ILE A 130 -2.33 -7.48 21.43
CA ILE A 130 -2.15 -7.43 19.97
C ILE A 130 -1.97 -6.00 19.47
N GLY A 131 -2.67 -5.03 20.08
CA GLY A 131 -2.55 -3.62 19.69
C GLY A 131 -1.11 -3.08 19.84
N PHE A 132 -0.40 -3.49 20.88
CA PHE A 132 0.98 -3.07 21.13
C PHE A 132 2.00 -3.83 20.29
N THR A 133 1.91 -5.16 20.27
CA THR A 133 2.75 -6.01 19.41
C THR A 133 1.85 -6.93 18.59
N VAL A 134 1.69 -6.63 17.31
CA VAL A 134 0.92 -7.51 16.42
C VAL A 134 1.75 -8.74 16.07
N ALA A 135 3.05 -8.54 15.92
CA ALA A 135 3.99 -9.54 15.44
C ALA A 135 4.14 -10.67 16.49
N THR A 136 3.78 -11.90 16.11
CA THR A 136 3.41 -12.94 17.07
C THR A 136 4.51 -13.96 17.38
N SER A 137 5.76 -13.87 16.94
CA SER A 137 6.71 -14.98 17.15
C SER A 137 8.09 -14.59 17.68
N PHE A 138 8.20 -13.45 18.35
CA PHE A 138 9.49 -12.88 18.73
C PHE A 138 9.93 -13.33 20.11
N HIS A 139 11.15 -13.86 20.18
CA HIS A 139 11.68 -14.51 21.38
C HIS A 139 13.18 -14.28 21.58
N ASN A 140 13.57 -14.34 22.85
CA ASN A 140 14.92 -14.50 23.39
C ASN A 140 15.92 -13.34 23.25
N LYS A 141 15.96 -12.57 22.16
CA LYS A 141 16.91 -11.45 22.00
C LYS A 141 16.18 -10.14 21.65
N ARG A 142 16.87 -9.03 21.91
CA ARG A 142 16.34 -7.65 21.93
C ARG A 142 16.64 -6.86 20.65
N ASP A 143 17.65 -7.31 19.92
CA ASP A 143 18.26 -6.71 18.75
C ASP A 143 18.28 -7.67 17.53
N GLY A 144 17.66 -8.83 17.66
CA GLY A 144 17.63 -9.87 16.63
C GLY A 144 16.21 -10.39 16.39
N VAL A 145 15.93 -10.75 15.14
CA VAL A 145 14.70 -11.47 14.76
C VAL A 145 14.88 -12.95 15.13
N ASP A 146 14.80 -13.26 16.42
CA ASP A 146 14.84 -14.63 16.90
C ASP A 146 13.40 -15.16 17.02
N ILE A 147 13.03 -16.07 16.11
CA ILE A 147 11.67 -16.61 16.00
C ILE A 147 11.53 -17.87 16.85
N GLN A 148 10.58 -17.91 17.80
CA GLN A 148 10.18 -19.21 18.39
C GLN A 148 9.11 -19.85 17.52
N LEU A 149 9.47 -20.99 16.96
CA LEU A 149 8.56 -21.81 16.17
C LEU A 149 7.83 -22.79 17.08
N GLN A 150 6.51 -22.82 16.98
CA GLN A 150 5.63 -23.73 17.73
C GLN A 150 4.96 -24.73 16.78
N TYR A 151 4.75 -25.95 17.22
CA TYR A 151 4.04 -26.98 16.46
C TYR A 151 2.64 -26.51 16.01
N LYS A 152 2.29 -26.67 14.72
CA LYS A 152 0.98 -26.30 14.14
C LYS A 152 -0.16 -26.93 14.92
N ASN A 153 0.02 -28.17 15.38
CA ASN A 153 -0.86 -28.79 16.36
C ASN A 153 -0.03 -29.05 17.63
N PRO A 154 -0.29 -28.35 18.75
CA PRO A 154 0.46 -28.52 19.98
C PRO A 154 0.45 -29.96 20.53
N LYS A 155 -0.56 -30.76 20.16
CA LYS A 155 -0.70 -32.17 20.56
C LYS A 155 0.07 -33.14 19.64
N ASP A 156 0.54 -32.68 18.48
CA ASP A 156 1.26 -33.48 17.49
C ASP A 156 2.65 -32.89 17.25
N LYS A 157 3.67 -33.54 17.84
CA LYS A 157 5.08 -33.14 17.75
C LYS A 157 5.70 -33.36 16.36
N ASN A 158 4.98 -33.97 15.42
CA ASN A 158 5.40 -34.13 14.03
C ASN A 158 4.80 -33.07 13.11
N SER A 159 3.86 -32.27 13.62
CA SER A 159 3.28 -31.17 12.85
C SER A 159 4.34 -30.11 12.50
N PRO A 160 4.22 -29.38 11.37
CA PRO A 160 5.19 -28.36 11.01
C PRO A 160 5.22 -27.27 12.09
N LYS A 161 6.42 -26.81 12.47
CA LYS A 161 6.55 -25.69 13.38
C LYS A 161 6.31 -24.38 12.63
N LEU A 162 5.44 -23.55 13.18
CA LEU A 162 5.05 -22.25 12.64
C LEU A 162 5.33 -21.15 13.67
N PRO A 163 5.67 -19.93 13.22
CA PRO A 163 5.70 -18.76 14.10
C PRO A 163 4.30 -18.51 14.68
N ARG A 164 4.17 -18.49 16.01
CA ARG A 164 2.87 -18.28 16.70
C ARG A 164 2.99 -17.47 17.97
N ARG A 165 1.94 -16.69 18.27
CA ARG A 165 1.84 -15.88 19.51
C ARG A 165 1.98 -16.80 20.71
N PRO A 166 2.88 -16.50 21.64
CA PRO A 166 2.84 -17.15 22.95
C PRO A 166 1.47 -16.96 23.56
N THR A 167 0.93 -18.03 24.16
CA THR A 167 -0.34 -17.97 24.90
C THR A 167 -0.28 -16.94 26.03
N ASN A 168 0.90 -16.73 26.62
CA ASN A 168 1.16 -15.69 27.59
C ASN A 168 2.36 -14.84 27.12
N PRO A 169 2.13 -13.78 26.32
CA PRO A 169 3.20 -12.89 25.89
C PRO A 169 3.78 -12.18 27.12
N LYS A 170 5.10 -11.94 27.12
CA LYS A 170 5.75 -11.17 28.19
C LYS A 170 5.12 -9.79 28.32
N ASN A 171 5.00 -9.30 29.54
CA ASN A 171 4.46 -7.97 29.84
C ASN A 171 5.37 -6.84 29.33
N ILE A 172 4.80 -5.66 29.22
CA ILE A 172 5.51 -4.39 29.00
C ILE A 172 5.23 -3.46 30.18
N CYS A 173 6.15 -2.55 30.50
CA CYS A 173 5.87 -1.54 31.50
C CYS A 173 4.75 -0.60 31.02
N LYS A 174 3.97 -0.07 31.95
CA LYS A 174 2.83 0.81 31.66
C LYS A 174 3.27 2.05 30.87
N THR A 175 4.40 2.66 31.21
CA THR A 175 4.99 3.79 30.45
C THR A 175 5.21 3.49 28.96
N CYS A 176 5.79 2.32 28.62
CA CYS A 176 5.95 1.91 27.22
C CYS A 176 4.61 1.69 26.54
N GLY A 177 3.64 1.08 27.24
CA GLY A 177 2.29 0.90 26.73
C GLY A 177 1.57 2.21 26.41
N LEU A 178 1.66 3.18 27.32
CA LEU A 178 1.07 4.51 27.16
C LEU A 178 1.72 5.27 26.01
N LEU A 179 3.05 5.28 25.92
CA LEU A 179 3.76 5.88 24.79
C LEU A 179 3.42 5.20 23.47
N ALA A 180 3.36 3.87 23.44
CA ALA A 180 2.94 3.15 22.25
C ALA A 180 1.51 3.51 21.85
N LEU A 181 0.59 3.67 22.80
CA LEU A 181 -0.79 4.08 22.54
C LEU A 181 -0.87 5.52 22.00
N LEU A 182 -0.10 6.45 22.59
CA LEU A 182 0.04 7.81 22.07
C LEU A 182 0.59 7.80 20.64
N GLY A 183 1.63 7.01 20.37
CA GLY A 183 2.22 6.86 19.04
C GLY A 183 1.26 6.27 18.02
N ILE A 184 0.52 5.22 18.38
CA ILE A 184 -0.54 4.64 17.53
C ILE A 184 -1.54 5.73 17.14
N TRP A 185 -2.01 6.50 18.13
CA TRP A 185 -3.01 7.52 17.89
C TRP A 185 -2.49 8.78 17.20
N TYR A 186 -1.16 8.93 17.12
CA TYR A 186 -0.48 10.05 16.48
C TYR A 186 -0.01 9.77 15.04
N THR A 187 0.35 8.53 14.68
CA THR A 187 0.95 8.28 13.35
C THR A 187 0.40 7.06 12.62
N SER A 188 -0.47 6.28 13.25
CA SER A 188 -0.98 5.04 12.64
C SER A 188 -2.36 5.24 12.03
N PHE A 189 -2.54 4.76 10.80
CA PHE A 189 -3.82 4.79 10.10
C PHE A 189 -4.63 3.57 10.52
N ILE A 190 -5.84 3.81 11.01
CA ILE A 190 -6.74 2.77 11.50
C ILE A 190 -8.04 2.88 10.72
N PHE A 191 -8.44 1.80 10.05
CA PHE A 191 -9.68 1.76 9.27
C PHE A 191 -10.24 0.34 9.19
N ASN A 192 -11.46 0.22 8.66
CA ASN A 192 -12.15 -1.06 8.56
C ASN A 192 -12.27 -1.51 7.11
N VAL A 193 -12.01 -2.80 6.86
CA VAL A 193 -12.28 -3.47 5.57
C VAL A 193 -13.20 -4.65 5.85
N ALA A 194 -14.46 -4.51 5.42
CA ALA A 194 -15.55 -5.42 5.76
C ALA A 194 -15.66 -5.66 7.28
N ARG A 195 -15.30 -6.86 7.76
CA ARG A 195 -15.34 -7.25 9.18
C ARG A 195 -13.94 -7.31 9.83
N LYS A 196 -12.96 -6.67 9.20
CA LYS A 196 -11.56 -6.68 9.64
C LYS A 196 -11.11 -5.26 9.95
N GLU A 197 -10.36 -5.14 11.04
CA GLU A 197 -9.72 -3.90 11.45
C GLU A 197 -8.29 -3.89 10.91
N VAL A 198 -7.89 -2.80 10.27
CA VAL A 198 -6.56 -2.62 9.67
C VAL A 198 -5.82 -1.54 10.42
N ILE A 199 -4.59 -1.84 10.84
CA ILE A 199 -3.65 -0.86 11.39
C ILE A 199 -2.48 -0.75 10.41
N VAL A 200 -2.21 0.46 9.92
CA VAL A 200 -1.06 0.79 9.07
C VAL A 200 -0.15 1.73 9.83
N ILE A 201 1.12 1.35 9.96
CA ILE A 201 2.14 2.10 10.69
C ILE A 201 3.26 2.44 9.70
N PRO A 202 3.54 3.73 9.44
CA PRO A 202 4.69 4.11 8.65
C PRO A 202 5.96 3.77 9.42
N ILE A 203 6.92 3.10 8.76
CA ILE A 203 8.22 2.73 9.31
C ILE A 203 9.28 3.57 8.59
N PRO A 204 10.05 4.41 9.27
CA PRO A 204 10.97 5.31 8.59
C PRO A 204 12.22 4.56 8.11
N LYS A 205 12.68 4.87 6.89
CA LYS A 205 13.96 4.35 6.35
C LYS A 205 15.18 5.16 6.79
N GLY A 206 14.95 6.32 7.38
CA GLY A 206 15.99 7.27 7.76
C GLY A 206 15.48 8.27 8.78
N ASN A 207 16.13 9.43 8.83
CA ASN A 207 15.77 10.47 9.79
C ASN A 207 14.43 11.12 9.42
N VAL A 208 13.59 11.36 10.43
CA VAL A 208 12.29 12.00 10.27
C VAL A 208 12.20 13.19 11.20
N SER A 209 11.90 14.37 10.65
CA SER A 209 11.66 15.59 11.42
C SER A 209 10.25 15.62 12.04
N GLY A 210 10.08 16.40 13.10
CA GLY A 210 8.76 16.61 13.73
C GLY A 210 7.73 17.19 12.78
N ARG A 211 8.13 18.07 11.84
CA ARG A 211 7.26 18.57 10.76
C ARG A 211 6.69 17.43 9.90
N LYS A 212 7.53 16.45 9.53
CA LYS A 212 7.09 15.30 8.72
C LYS A 212 6.10 14.40 9.47
N LEU A 213 6.29 14.25 10.78
CA LEU A 213 5.35 13.50 11.63
C LEU A 213 4.02 14.23 11.81
N GLN A 214 4.05 15.55 11.86
CA GLN A 214 2.84 16.36 11.91
C GLN A 214 2.03 16.24 10.60
N GLU A 215 2.69 16.16 9.45
CA GLU A 215 2.02 15.85 8.16
C GLU A 215 1.33 14.48 8.21
N ILE A 216 1.99 13.45 8.75
CA ILE A 216 1.41 12.11 8.93
C ILE A 216 0.20 12.15 9.87
N PHE A 217 0.29 12.88 10.97
CA PHE A 217 -0.82 13.04 11.92
C PHE A 217 -2.03 13.72 11.28
N ALA A 218 -1.82 14.74 10.45
CA ALA A 218 -2.90 15.38 9.69
C ALA A 218 -3.54 14.38 8.71
N LEU A 219 -2.70 13.58 8.04
CA LEU A 219 -3.15 12.56 7.08
C LEU A 219 -4.00 11.46 7.73
N GLN A 220 -3.59 11.01 8.92
CA GLN A 220 -4.29 9.96 9.67
C GLN A 220 -5.78 10.29 9.88
N HIS A 221 -6.10 11.55 10.16
CA HIS A 221 -7.47 11.97 10.46
C HIS A 221 -8.41 11.81 9.26
N GLN A 222 -7.88 11.80 8.03
CA GLN A 222 -8.69 11.62 6.83
C GLN A 222 -9.25 10.21 6.69
N ILE A 223 -8.56 9.18 7.21
CA ILE A 223 -8.98 7.78 7.01
C ILE A 223 -9.50 7.09 8.29
N ARG A 224 -9.35 7.71 9.46
CA ARG A 224 -9.65 7.09 10.75
C ARG A 224 -11.11 6.60 10.90
N LYS A 225 -12.01 7.19 10.12
CA LYS A 225 -13.45 6.86 10.11
C LYS A 225 -13.90 6.21 8.81
N GLU A 226 -12.97 5.94 7.89
CA GLU A 226 -13.30 5.31 6.63
C GLU A 226 -13.65 3.84 6.84
N TRP A 227 -14.76 3.45 6.22
CA TRP A 227 -15.27 2.09 6.27
C TRP A 227 -15.40 1.54 4.86
N PHE A 228 -14.48 0.68 4.48
CA PHE A 228 -14.55 -0.02 3.21
C PHE A 228 -15.51 -1.21 3.36
N ASN A 229 -16.77 -1.02 3.00
CA ASN A 229 -17.85 -2.03 3.06
C ASN A 229 -17.67 -3.22 2.09
N GLN A 230 -16.45 -3.47 1.64
CA GLN A 230 -16.10 -4.41 0.61
C GLN A 230 -15.13 -5.45 1.17
N ASP A 231 -15.35 -6.73 0.88
CA ASP A 231 -14.39 -7.79 1.24
C ASP A 231 -13.24 -7.80 0.23
N ILE A 232 -12.30 -6.88 0.45
CA ILE A 232 -11.13 -6.70 -0.41
C ILE A 232 -10.09 -7.77 -0.05
N PRO A 233 -9.53 -8.50 -1.03
CA PRO A 233 -8.41 -9.40 -0.80
C PRO A 233 -7.28 -8.70 -0.05
N GLN A 234 -6.82 -9.28 1.04
CA GLN A 234 -5.88 -8.65 1.98
C GLN A 234 -4.57 -8.18 1.32
N VAL A 235 -4.13 -8.83 0.24
CA VAL A 235 -2.93 -8.47 -0.53
C VAL A 235 -3.07 -7.09 -1.21
N LEU A 236 -4.30 -6.64 -1.45
CA LEU A 236 -4.61 -5.42 -2.20
C LEU A 236 -4.81 -4.21 -1.29
N ILE A 237 -4.97 -4.43 0.02
CA ILE A 237 -5.16 -3.36 1.00
C ILE A 237 -4.08 -2.27 0.92
N PRO A 238 -2.78 -2.55 0.73
CA PRO A 238 -1.77 -1.51 0.59
C PRO A 238 -2.07 -0.51 -0.54
N LEU A 239 -2.39 -1.02 -1.72
CA LEU A 239 -2.67 -0.19 -2.89
C LEU A 239 -3.94 0.62 -2.69
N VAL A 240 -4.99 0.00 -2.14
CA VAL A 240 -6.27 0.67 -1.83
C VAL A 240 -6.10 1.74 -0.78
N PHE A 241 -5.35 1.45 0.28
CA PHE A 241 -5.06 2.41 1.35
C PHE A 241 -4.38 3.67 0.79
N LEU A 242 -3.31 3.49 0.02
CA LEU A 242 -2.55 4.61 -0.53
C LEU A 242 -3.35 5.37 -1.60
N SER A 243 -4.17 4.69 -2.41
CA SER A 243 -4.96 5.35 -3.47
C SER A 243 -6.07 6.23 -2.90
N LYS A 244 -6.61 5.90 -1.73
CA LYS A 244 -7.66 6.69 -1.06
C LYS A 244 -7.17 7.99 -0.47
N ILE A 245 -5.85 8.15 -0.34
CA ILE A 245 -5.23 9.35 0.19
C ILE A 245 -4.12 9.78 -0.78
N PRO A 246 -4.43 10.50 -1.87
CA PRO A 246 -3.44 10.86 -2.89
C PRO A 246 -2.22 11.59 -2.32
N SER A 247 -2.43 12.47 -1.33
CA SER A 247 -1.38 13.20 -0.61
C SER A 247 -0.41 12.29 0.16
N SER A 248 -0.78 11.03 0.41
CA SER A 248 0.11 10.03 0.99
C SER A 248 1.35 9.78 0.14
N ALA A 249 1.28 9.97 -1.18
CA ALA A 249 2.42 9.80 -2.08
C ALA A 249 3.58 10.75 -1.76
N ASP A 250 3.29 11.95 -1.25
CA ASP A 250 4.29 12.94 -0.82
C ASP A 250 4.64 12.82 0.66
N ILE A 251 3.62 12.58 1.49
CA ILE A 251 3.79 12.53 2.94
C ILE A 251 4.51 11.26 3.38
N LEU A 252 4.28 10.11 2.73
CA LEU A 252 4.88 8.84 3.11
C LEU A 252 6.16 8.50 2.32
N LYS A 253 6.68 9.42 1.51
CA LYS A 253 7.98 9.25 0.87
C LYS A 253 9.07 9.08 1.93
N GLY A 254 9.90 8.03 1.78
CA GLY A 254 10.95 7.68 2.74
C GLY A 254 10.50 6.74 3.87
N PHE A 255 9.26 6.25 3.82
CA PHE A 255 8.74 5.25 4.74
C PHE A 255 8.47 3.92 4.01
N ASP A 256 8.47 2.84 4.77
CA ASP A 256 7.77 1.59 4.45
C ASP A 256 6.48 1.51 5.26
N LEU A 257 5.59 0.56 4.95
CA LEU A 257 4.39 0.34 5.75
C LEU A 257 4.44 -1.01 6.45
N PHE A 258 4.27 -0.97 7.77
CA PHE A 258 3.86 -2.13 8.55
C PHE A 258 2.33 -2.16 8.60
N ILE A 259 1.72 -3.22 8.07
CA ILE A 259 0.26 -3.35 7.99
C ILE A 259 -0.16 -4.60 8.75
N ALA A 260 -1.06 -4.43 9.72
CA ALA A 260 -1.69 -5.49 10.48
C ALA A 260 -3.17 -5.56 10.13
N ILE A 261 -3.65 -6.77 9.83
CA ILE A 261 -5.07 -7.03 9.58
C ILE A 261 -5.57 -7.94 10.68
N LEU A 262 -6.58 -7.47 11.40
CA LEU A 262 -7.13 -8.13 12.56
C LEU A 262 -8.59 -8.50 12.32
N SER A 263 -9.00 -9.65 12.84
CA SER A 263 -10.41 -10.06 12.89
C SER A 263 -10.85 -10.23 14.35
N ARG A 264 -12.16 -10.03 14.58
CA ARG A 264 -12.78 -10.18 15.89
C ARG A 264 -13.72 -11.39 15.88
N LYS A 265 -13.40 -12.41 16.67
CA LYS A 265 -14.27 -13.57 16.95
C LYS A 265 -14.69 -13.55 18.42
N GLN A 266 -14.07 -14.39 19.25
CA GLN A 266 -14.16 -14.32 20.73
C GLN A 266 -13.10 -13.38 21.33
N GLY A 267 -12.13 -12.98 20.51
CA GLY A 267 -11.08 -12.00 20.80
C GLY A 267 -10.44 -11.54 19.49
N TYR A 268 -9.38 -10.74 19.60
CA TYR A 268 -8.59 -10.33 18.44
C TYR A 268 -7.73 -11.48 17.91
N HIS A 269 -7.76 -11.67 16.60
CA HIS A 269 -6.85 -12.54 15.88
C HIS A 269 -6.10 -11.74 14.83
N VAL A 270 -4.82 -12.09 14.64
CA VAL A 270 -4.02 -11.53 13.54
C VAL A 270 -4.26 -12.40 12.32
N ASP A 271 -4.96 -11.86 11.32
CA ASP A 271 -5.20 -12.56 10.07
C ASP A 271 -3.97 -12.48 9.17
N ARG A 272 -3.32 -11.31 9.11
CA ARG A 272 -2.15 -11.08 8.27
C ARG A 272 -1.32 -9.90 8.74
N ILE A 273 -0.02 -9.97 8.43
CA ILE A 273 0.95 -8.90 8.65
C ILE A 273 1.71 -8.68 7.34
N PHE A 274 1.99 -7.43 7.01
CA PHE A 274 2.86 -7.01 5.93
C PHE A 274 3.91 -6.04 6.48
N LEU A 275 5.14 -6.16 5.98
CA LEU A 275 6.10 -5.07 5.98
C LEU A 275 6.48 -4.87 4.52
N ILE A 276 6.06 -3.75 3.94
CA ILE A 276 6.12 -3.57 2.49
C ILE A 276 6.82 -2.26 2.11
N PRO A 277 7.74 -2.32 1.15
CA PRO A 277 8.19 -1.15 0.43
C PRO A 277 7.08 -0.50 -0.37
N ILE A 278 6.88 0.80 -0.20
CA ILE A 278 5.79 1.51 -0.87
C ILE A 278 6.23 2.38 -2.04
N GLU A 279 7.54 2.52 -2.30
CA GLU A 279 8.08 3.46 -3.29
C GLU A 279 7.40 3.31 -4.67
N ASN A 280 7.22 2.07 -5.15
CA ASN A 280 6.56 1.83 -6.43
C ASN A 280 5.07 2.21 -6.43
N TYR A 281 4.38 1.99 -5.30
CA TYR A 281 2.99 2.48 -5.14
C TYR A 281 2.93 4.00 -5.14
N LEU A 282 3.83 4.68 -4.42
CA LEU A 282 3.86 6.14 -4.37
C LEU A 282 4.14 6.74 -5.75
N LYS A 283 5.06 6.14 -6.53
CA LYS A 283 5.33 6.53 -7.92
C LYS A 283 4.08 6.41 -8.80
N PHE A 284 3.37 5.28 -8.70
CA PHE A 284 2.14 5.07 -9.45
C PHE A 284 1.05 6.09 -9.07
N ILE A 285 0.82 6.30 -7.78
CA ILE A 285 -0.23 7.21 -7.29
C ILE A 285 0.08 8.67 -7.68
N ARG A 286 1.36 9.08 -7.62
CA ARG A 286 1.78 10.43 -8.02
C ARG A 286 1.82 10.61 -9.54
N GLY A 287 1.99 9.54 -10.31
CA GLY A 287 2.24 9.60 -11.75
C GLY A 287 1.16 10.36 -12.52
N THR A 288 -0.11 10.11 -12.22
CA THR A 288 -1.23 10.83 -12.82
C THR A 288 -2.52 10.62 -12.01
N PRO A 289 -3.42 11.62 -11.89
CA PRO A 289 -4.71 11.44 -11.21
C PRO A 289 -5.56 10.33 -11.85
N TYR A 290 -5.37 10.04 -13.14
CA TYR A 290 -6.06 8.95 -13.83
C TYR A 290 -5.71 7.56 -13.27
N ASN A 291 -4.52 7.38 -12.68
CA ASN A 291 -4.14 6.14 -12.02
C ASN A 291 -5.03 5.86 -10.80
N ILE A 292 -5.37 6.91 -10.04
CA ILE A 292 -6.25 6.83 -8.89
C ILE A 292 -7.69 6.58 -9.35
N ALA A 293 -8.14 7.31 -10.38
CA ALA A 293 -9.46 7.10 -10.98
C ALA A 293 -9.64 5.66 -11.51
N THR A 294 -8.59 5.05 -12.09
CA THR A 294 -8.59 3.64 -12.48
C THR A 294 -8.81 2.72 -11.27
N ILE A 295 -8.12 2.95 -10.15
CA ILE A 295 -8.32 2.15 -8.92
C ILE A 295 -9.73 2.35 -8.37
N ASP A 296 -10.23 3.58 -8.33
CA ASP A 296 -11.58 3.88 -7.83
C ASP A 296 -12.68 3.21 -8.67
N ASN A 297 -12.54 3.19 -10.00
CA ASN A 297 -13.47 2.48 -10.87
C ASN A 297 -13.42 0.96 -10.61
N ILE A 298 -12.22 0.39 -10.47
CA ILE A 298 -12.03 -1.02 -10.13
C ILE A 298 -12.72 -1.38 -8.81
N LEU A 299 -12.55 -0.56 -7.77
CA LEU A 299 -13.19 -0.77 -6.46
C LEU A 299 -14.70 -0.61 -6.52
N THR A 300 -15.21 0.35 -7.29
CA THR A 300 -16.65 0.57 -7.47
C THR A 300 -17.30 -0.66 -8.13
N GLN A 301 -16.64 -1.22 -9.14
CA GLN A 301 -17.13 -2.40 -9.87
C GLN A 301 -16.74 -3.73 -9.21
N LYS A 302 -15.99 -3.71 -8.10
CA LYS A 302 -15.46 -4.90 -7.41
C LYS A 302 -14.62 -5.81 -8.33
N ALA A 303 -13.89 -5.21 -9.26
CA ALA A 303 -13.03 -5.87 -10.25
C ALA A 303 -11.68 -6.33 -9.64
N TYR A 304 -11.72 -7.21 -8.64
CA TYR A 304 -10.53 -7.55 -7.86
C TYR A 304 -9.47 -8.36 -8.61
N ALA A 305 -9.82 -9.08 -9.68
CA ALA A 305 -8.81 -9.76 -10.47
C ALA A 305 -7.99 -8.75 -11.28
N ALA A 306 -8.65 -7.73 -11.86
CA ALA A 306 -7.97 -6.59 -12.45
C ALA A 306 -7.08 -5.87 -11.42
N LEU A 307 -7.59 -5.61 -10.21
CA LEU A 307 -6.79 -4.97 -9.14
C LEU A 307 -5.56 -5.81 -8.75
N GLN A 308 -5.69 -7.13 -8.72
CA GLN A 308 -4.59 -8.04 -8.41
C GLN A 308 -3.49 -7.99 -9.47
N GLU A 309 -3.84 -7.97 -10.75
CA GLU A 309 -2.85 -7.84 -11.82
C GLU A 309 -2.24 -6.43 -11.88
N LEU A 310 -3.00 -5.38 -11.57
CA LEU A 310 -2.46 -4.03 -11.39
C LEU A 310 -1.45 -3.99 -10.23
N ASN A 311 -1.80 -4.60 -9.10
CA ASN A 311 -0.90 -4.70 -7.96
C ASN A 311 0.38 -5.46 -8.30
N ASN A 312 0.30 -6.58 -9.04
CA ASN A 312 1.46 -7.33 -9.51
C ASN A 312 2.32 -6.49 -10.47
N THR A 313 1.68 -5.69 -11.32
CA THR A 313 2.35 -4.79 -12.26
C THR A 313 3.13 -3.70 -11.54
N ILE A 314 2.53 -3.06 -10.53
CA ILE A 314 3.15 -1.92 -9.82
C ILE A 314 4.17 -2.40 -8.79
N TYR A 315 3.78 -3.35 -7.93
CA TYR A 315 4.60 -3.76 -6.80
C TYR A 315 5.73 -4.70 -7.23
N ASN A 316 5.40 -5.76 -7.97
CA ASN A 316 6.38 -6.77 -8.40
C ASN A 316 7.06 -6.41 -9.74
N LEU A 317 6.66 -5.31 -10.39
CA LEU A 317 7.14 -4.91 -11.72
C LEU A 317 6.98 -6.03 -12.78
N ASN A 318 5.95 -6.86 -12.63
CA ASN A 318 5.72 -7.98 -13.54
C ASN A 318 5.10 -7.49 -14.87
N LYS A 319 5.91 -7.39 -15.92
CA LYS A 319 5.46 -6.95 -17.25
C LYS A 319 4.36 -7.83 -17.84
N THR A 320 4.35 -9.13 -17.55
CA THR A 320 3.30 -10.04 -18.05
C THR A 320 1.92 -9.76 -17.46
N SER A 321 1.88 -9.13 -16.27
CA SER A 321 0.63 -8.72 -15.62
C SER A 321 -0.02 -7.50 -16.29
N ILE A 322 0.73 -6.69 -17.07
CA ILE A 322 0.22 -5.47 -17.70
C ILE A 322 -0.93 -5.78 -18.68
N LEU A 323 -0.71 -6.73 -19.59
CA LEU A 323 -1.72 -7.11 -20.60
C LEU A 323 -2.91 -7.85 -19.98
N LYS A 324 -2.66 -8.66 -18.95
CA LYS A 324 -3.73 -9.31 -18.19
C LYS A 324 -4.57 -8.28 -17.44
N PHE A 325 -3.92 -7.29 -16.84
CA PHE A 325 -4.59 -6.18 -16.17
C PHE A 325 -5.52 -5.44 -17.13
N ALA A 326 -5.04 -4.99 -18.29
CA ALA A 326 -5.87 -4.24 -19.24
C ALA A 326 -7.07 -5.06 -19.71
N ARG A 327 -6.85 -6.33 -20.06
CA ARG A 327 -7.92 -7.26 -20.48
C ARG A 327 -8.96 -7.48 -19.39
N LEU A 328 -8.54 -7.70 -18.14
CA LEU A 328 -9.42 -7.91 -17.00
C LEU A 328 -10.14 -6.62 -16.59
N TYR A 329 -9.45 -5.48 -16.60
CA TYR A 329 -10.04 -4.18 -16.30
C TYR A 329 -11.25 -3.93 -17.21
N VAL A 330 -11.06 -4.04 -18.52
CA VAL A 330 -12.15 -3.81 -19.48
C VAL A 330 -13.28 -4.82 -19.27
N GLN A 331 -12.97 -6.09 -19.04
CA GLN A 331 -13.99 -7.13 -18.83
C GLN A 331 -14.79 -6.98 -17.54
N GLU A 332 -14.12 -6.70 -16.43
CA GLU A 332 -14.72 -6.70 -15.09
C GLU A 332 -15.39 -5.37 -14.76
N THR A 333 -14.93 -4.26 -15.35
CA THR A 333 -15.52 -2.94 -15.12
C THR A 333 -16.61 -2.59 -16.14
N SER A 334 -16.69 -3.29 -17.27
CA SER A 334 -17.79 -3.10 -18.23
C SER A 334 -19.05 -3.86 -17.82
N PRO A 335 -20.24 -3.35 -18.14
CA PRO A 335 -21.48 -4.06 -17.85
C PRO A 335 -21.57 -5.38 -18.63
N LYS A 336 -22.03 -6.44 -17.95
CA LYS A 336 -22.29 -7.75 -18.57
C LYS A 336 -23.36 -7.66 -19.67
N LYS A 337 -24.35 -6.78 -19.47
CA LYS A 337 -25.43 -6.46 -20.41
C LYS A 337 -25.43 -4.95 -20.63
N GLY A 338 -25.25 -4.51 -21.87
CA GLY A 338 -25.16 -3.10 -22.25
C GLY A 338 -24.16 -2.87 -23.36
N ASP A 339 -24.34 -1.73 -24.02
CA ASP A 339 -23.73 -1.40 -25.32
C ASP A 339 -22.44 -0.59 -25.20
N TRP A 340 -21.91 -0.45 -23.99
CA TRP A 340 -20.69 0.31 -23.74
C TRP A 340 -19.65 -0.52 -23.00
N VAL A 341 -18.39 -0.15 -23.23
CA VAL A 341 -17.21 -0.83 -22.70
C VAL A 341 -16.33 0.20 -21.99
N ASN A 342 -15.97 -0.08 -20.74
CA ASN A 342 -15.01 0.70 -19.99
C ASN A 342 -13.61 0.43 -20.54
N LEU A 343 -12.96 1.47 -21.07
CA LEU A 343 -11.57 1.42 -21.50
C LEU A 343 -10.67 2.10 -20.45
N LEU A 344 -9.37 1.82 -20.51
CA LEU A 344 -8.40 2.48 -19.65
C LEU A 344 -8.20 3.95 -20.06
N TYR A 345 -7.89 4.81 -19.09
CA TYR A 345 -7.46 6.16 -19.39
C TYR A 345 -6.14 6.16 -20.16
N PRO A 346 -5.99 6.96 -21.23
CA PRO A 346 -4.75 7.03 -22.02
C PRO A 346 -3.53 7.35 -21.17
N GLU A 347 -3.68 8.20 -20.17
CA GLU A 347 -2.63 8.62 -19.25
C GLU A 347 -2.16 7.47 -18.35
N THR A 348 -3.10 6.64 -17.87
CA THR A 348 -2.76 5.41 -17.12
C THR A 348 -2.00 4.43 -18.00
N VAL A 349 -2.45 4.24 -19.25
CA VAL A 349 -1.76 3.37 -20.21
C VAL A 349 -0.35 3.89 -20.53
N ARG A 350 -0.21 5.19 -20.78
CA ARG A 350 1.09 5.82 -21.03
C ARG A 350 2.04 5.66 -19.84
N TYR A 351 1.54 5.83 -18.61
CA TYR A 351 2.32 5.57 -17.40
C TYR A 351 2.79 4.11 -17.35
N LEU A 352 1.90 3.14 -17.56
CA LEU A 352 2.25 1.72 -17.50
C LEU A 352 3.26 1.31 -18.59
N LEU A 353 3.11 1.83 -19.81
CA LEU A 353 4.05 1.54 -20.91
C LEU A 353 5.42 2.20 -20.70
N LYS A 354 5.43 3.47 -20.29
CA LYS A 354 6.66 4.26 -20.16
C LYS A 354 7.40 3.98 -18.85
N GLU A 355 6.72 4.12 -17.72
CA GLU A 355 7.38 4.13 -16.40
C GLU A 355 7.50 2.72 -15.80
N VAL A 356 6.66 1.75 -16.23
CA VAL A 356 6.71 0.36 -15.74
C VAL A 356 7.32 -0.58 -16.77
N ALA A 357 6.82 -0.59 -18.00
CA ALA A 357 7.36 -1.46 -19.05
C ALA A 357 8.68 -0.95 -19.64
N MET A 358 9.01 0.33 -19.45
CA MET A 358 10.20 1.00 -19.99
C MET A 358 10.26 1.01 -21.52
N ILE A 359 9.11 1.18 -22.18
CA ILE A 359 9.02 1.27 -23.64
C ILE A 359 9.32 2.70 -24.09
N SER A 360 10.03 2.85 -25.21
CA SER A 360 10.36 4.15 -25.80
C SER A 360 9.11 4.89 -26.27
N LEU A 361 9.14 6.23 -26.16
CA LEU A 361 8.05 7.07 -26.64
C LEU A 361 7.86 6.97 -28.16
N GLU A 362 8.93 6.66 -28.91
CA GLU A 362 8.89 6.45 -30.36
C GLU A 362 7.96 5.29 -30.78
N ILE A 363 7.86 4.24 -29.95
CA ILE A 363 6.93 3.14 -30.16
C ILE A 363 5.53 3.55 -29.67
N ILE A 364 5.44 4.10 -28.45
CA ILE A 364 4.15 4.43 -27.81
C ILE A 364 3.36 5.46 -28.62
N GLU A 365 4.04 6.46 -29.17
CA GLU A 365 3.44 7.59 -29.90
C GLU A 365 3.45 7.37 -31.42
N ASN A 366 3.81 6.17 -31.89
CA ASN A 366 3.88 5.89 -33.32
C ASN A 366 2.48 5.97 -33.96
N PRO A 367 2.24 6.86 -34.95
CA PRO A 367 0.91 7.02 -35.53
C PRO A 367 0.37 5.74 -36.19
N ALA A 368 1.24 4.95 -36.81
CA ALA A 368 0.84 3.70 -37.45
C ALA A 368 0.41 2.64 -36.42
N LEU A 369 1.07 2.61 -35.26
CA LEU A 369 0.68 1.73 -34.16
C LEU A 369 -0.65 2.17 -33.56
N GLY A 370 -0.86 3.48 -33.37
CA GLY A 370 -2.13 4.04 -32.92
C GLY A 370 -3.28 3.75 -33.90
N SER A 371 -3.03 3.89 -35.21
CA SER A 371 -3.96 3.56 -36.29
C SER A 371 -4.42 2.09 -36.24
N LEU A 372 -3.47 1.15 -36.12
CA LEU A 372 -3.81 -0.27 -35.94
C LEU A 372 -4.51 -0.55 -34.60
N ALA A 373 -4.09 0.11 -33.52
CA ALA A 373 -4.71 -0.01 -32.20
C ALA A 373 -6.17 0.46 -32.22
N ARG A 374 -6.52 1.49 -33.00
CA ARG A 374 -7.90 1.96 -33.19
C ARG A 374 -8.77 0.87 -33.82
N THR A 375 -8.27 0.17 -34.84
CA THR A 375 -9.00 -0.99 -35.41
C THR A 375 -9.15 -2.12 -34.40
N LEU A 376 -8.11 -2.44 -33.62
CA LEU A 376 -8.23 -3.47 -32.59
C LEU A 376 -9.21 -3.06 -31.46
N ARG A 377 -9.23 -1.78 -31.09
CA ARG A 377 -10.15 -1.20 -30.10
C ARG A 377 -11.62 -1.36 -30.52
N TYR A 378 -11.92 -1.24 -31.81
CA TYR A 378 -13.26 -1.53 -32.34
C TYR A 378 -13.75 -2.93 -31.91
N PHE A 379 -12.94 -3.96 -32.17
CA PHE A 379 -13.28 -5.33 -31.79
C PHE A 379 -13.37 -5.53 -30.27
N ILE A 380 -12.56 -4.79 -29.49
CA ILE A 380 -12.66 -4.79 -28.02
C ILE A 380 -13.99 -4.19 -27.55
N ARG A 381 -14.48 -3.11 -28.18
CA ARG A 381 -15.81 -2.53 -27.89
C ARG A 381 -16.93 -3.53 -28.20
N GLU A 382 -16.76 -4.30 -29.26
CA GLU A 382 -17.64 -5.44 -29.63
C GLU A 382 -17.45 -6.68 -28.73
N LYS A 383 -16.63 -6.59 -27.68
CA LYS A 383 -16.29 -7.68 -26.75
C LYS A 383 -15.67 -8.91 -27.44
N LYS A 384 -15.13 -8.75 -28.65
CA LYS A 384 -14.39 -9.76 -29.42
C LYS A 384 -12.91 -9.73 -29.05
N TYR A 385 -12.61 -10.20 -27.84
CA TYR A 385 -11.25 -10.14 -27.31
C TYR A 385 -10.25 -11.13 -27.93
N GLY A 386 -10.71 -12.07 -28.76
CA GLY A 386 -9.87 -13.12 -29.37
C GLY A 386 -8.65 -12.54 -30.09
N TYR A 387 -8.83 -11.49 -30.90
CA TYR A 387 -7.73 -10.82 -31.59
C TYR A 387 -6.67 -10.25 -30.63
N ALA A 388 -7.10 -9.60 -29.55
CA ALA A 388 -6.18 -9.05 -28.56
C ALA A 388 -5.47 -10.14 -27.76
N ASP A 389 -6.17 -11.23 -27.43
CA ASP A 389 -5.62 -12.37 -26.69
C ASP A 389 -4.62 -13.17 -27.57
N ASP A 390 -4.90 -13.34 -28.86
CA ASP A 390 -4.02 -13.99 -29.84
C ASP A 390 -2.75 -13.15 -30.07
N ILE A 391 -2.89 -11.83 -30.27
CA ILE A 391 -1.75 -10.91 -30.37
C ILE A 391 -0.90 -10.98 -29.11
N ARG A 392 -1.50 -10.94 -27.91
CA ARG A 392 -0.75 -11.04 -26.64
C ARG A 392 0.10 -12.32 -26.57
N ASN A 393 -0.47 -13.44 -27.00
CA ASN A 393 0.14 -14.77 -26.88
C ASN A 393 1.11 -15.09 -28.03
N ALA A 394 1.13 -14.28 -29.10
CA ALA A 394 2.02 -14.45 -30.23
C ALA A 394 3.50 -14.42 -29.79
N ARG A 395 4.31 -15.24 -30.46
CA ARG A 395 5.74 -15.38 -30.24
C ARG A 395 6.50 -14.76 -31.41
N LYS A 396 7.66 -14.16 -31.15
CA LYS A 396 8.48 -13.52 -32.19
C LYS A 396 8.82 -14.46 -33.37
N GLU A 397 9.02 -15.74 -33.08
CA GLU A 397 9.37 -16.77 -34.06
C GLU A 397 8.15 -17.33 -34.82
N SER A 398 6.92 -17.04 -34.38
CA SER A 398 5.70 -17.52 -35.03
C SER A 398 5.11 -16.46 -35.96
N ARG A 399 4.31 -16.90 -36.95
CA ARG A 399 3.54 -16.02 -37.83
C ARG A 399 2.21 -15.59 -37.21
N ASP A 400 1.96 -15.94 -35.95
CA ASP A 400 0.67 -15.74 -35.30
C ASP A 400 0.32 -14.24 -35.20
N PHE A 401 1.32 -13.38 -35.01
CA PHE A 401 1.13 -11.94 -34.92
C PHE A 401 0.59 -11.37 -36.24
N GLU A 402 1.27 -11.65 -37.35
CA GLU A 402 0.89 -11.18 -38.69
C GLU A 402 -0.42 -11.82 -39.16
N GLU A 403 -0.60 -13.12 -38.93
CA GLU A 403 -1.84 -13.82 -39.29
C GLU A 403 -3.05 -13.27 -38.53
N THR A 404 -2.89 -12.96 -37.25
CA THR A 404 -3.98 -12.39 -36.44
C THR A 404 -4.34 -10.99 -36.92
N ILE A 405 -3.34 -10.13 -37.20
CA ILE A 405 -3.58 -8.79 -37.76
C ILE A 405 -4.26 -8.91 -39.14
N ALA A 406 -3.80 -9.81 -40.00
CA ALA A 406 -4.41 -10.00 -41.32
C ALA A 406 -5.86 -10.48 -41.23
N LYS A 407 -6.18 -11.42 -40.32
CA LYS A 407 -7.55 -11.88 -40.06
C LYS A 407 -8.42 -10.74 -39.54
N MET A 408 -7.93 -9.97 -38.57
CA MET A 408 -8.62 -8.81 -38.01
C MET A 408 -8.94 -7.76 -39.08
N LEU A 409 -7.99 -7.42 -39.95
CA LEU A 409 -8.19 -6.43 -41.01
C LEU A 409 -9.17 -6.92 -42.09
N ARG A 410 -9.17 -8.22 -42.41
CA ARG A 410 -10.18 -8.80 -43.31
C ARG A 410 -11.58 -8.71 -42.72
N GLU A 411 -11.76 -9.06 -41.46
CA GLU A 411 -13.05 -8.88 -40.80
C GLU A 411 -13.44 -7.39 -40.73
N GLY A 412 -12.49 -6.51 -40.44
CA GLY A 412 -12.74 -5.08 -40.42
C GLY A 412 -13.23 -4.51 -41.75
N ARG A 413 -12.69 -4.99 -42.88
CA ARG A 413 -13.22 -4.64 -44.23
C ARG A 413 -14.66 -5.08 -44.42
N LEU A 414 -15.02 -6.29 -43.97
CA LEU A 414 -16.40 -6.77 -44.04
C LEU A 414 -17.35 -5.91 -43.20
N ARG A 415 -16.92 -5.44 -42.01
CA ARG A 415 -17.71 -4.52 -41.18
C ARG A 415 -17.91 -3.16 -41.84
N LEU A 416 -16.87 -2.64 -42.49
CA LEU A 416 -16.96 -1.40 -43.26
C LEU A 416 -17.95 -1.53 -44.44
N GLU A 417 -17.94 -2.66 -45.16
CA GLU A 417 -18.92 -2.97 -46.21
C GLU A 417 -20.36 -3.07 -45.66
N GLN A 418 -20.51 -3.51 -44.41
CA GLN A 418 -21.77 -3.52 -43.66
C GLN A 418 -22.18 -2.13 -43.13
N LYS A 419 -21.44 -1.07 -43.47
CA LYS A 419 -21.64 0.31 -43.03
C LYS A 419 -21.46 0.52 -41.52
N GLU A 420 -20.72 -0.36 -40.87
CA GLU A 420 -20.27 -0.11 -39.49
C GLU A 420 -19.14 0.92 -39.48
N GLN A 421 -19.10 1.76 -38.45
CA GLN A 421 -18.05 2.76 -38.27
C GLN A 421 -16.78 2.11 -37.70
N ILE A 422 -15.92 1.65 -38.60
CA ILE A 422 -14.62 1.06 -38.26
C ILE A 422 -13.49 1.77 -39.03
N HIS A 423 -12.42 2.10 -38.31
CA HIS A 423 -11.17 2.58 -38.90
C HIS A 423 -10.34 1.42 -39.45
N LEU A 424 -9.73 1.59 -40.62
CA LEU A 424 -8.76 0.66 -41.17
C LEU A 424 -7.43 1.37 -41.45
N PRO A 425 -6.29 0.83 -40.97
CA PRO A 425 -4.98 1.38 -41.29
C PRO A 425 -4.67 1.19 -42.77
N THR A 426 -3.86 2.10 -43.30
CA THR A 426 -3.27 2.01 -44.63
C THR A 426 -2.20 0.92 -44.70
N ASP A 427 -1.92 0.41 -45.90
CA ASP A 427 -0.89 -0.63 -46.09
C ASP A 427 0.50 -0.17 -45.62
N GLU A 428 0.83 1.13 -45.77
CA GLU A 428 2.11 1.69 -45.30
C GLU A 428 2.18 1.76 -43.77
N GLU A 429 1.07 2.06 -43.09
CA GLU A 429 1.01 1.99 -41.62
C GLU A 429 1.19 0.55 -41.13
N VAL A 430 0.53 -0.42 -41.75
CA VAL A 430 0.70 -1.85 -41.41
C VAL A 430 2.15 -2.29 -41.60
N LYS A 431 2.77 -1.95 -42.74
CA LYS A 431 4.21 -2.23 -42.98
C LYS A 431 5.09 -1.59 -41.90
N LYS A 432 4.77 -0.36 -41.48
CA LYS A 432 5.53 0.34 -40.43
C LYS A 432 5.41 -0.36 -39.09
N VAL A 433 4.22 -0.85 -38.71
CA VAL A 433 4.05 -1.65 -37.49
C VAL A 433 4.89 -2.93 -37.53
N PHE A 434 4.93 -3.64 -38.67
CA PHE A 434 5.77 -4.83 -38.79
C PHE A 434 7.27 -4.52 -38.73
N ARG A 435 7.72 -3.36 -39.23
CA ARG A 435 9.11 -2.91 -39.03
C ARG A 435 9.42 -2.72 -37.54
N LEU A 436 8.54 -2.02 -36.80
CA LEU A 436 8.70 -1.86 -35.34
C LEU A 436 8.72 -3.21 -34.61
N ALA A 437 7.84 -4.14 -34.99
CA ALA A 437 7.80 -5.47 -34.39
C ALA A 437 9.07 -6.29 -34.69
N ASN A 438 9.70 -6.10 -35.85
CA ASN A 438 10.99 -6.73 -36.16
C ASN A 438 12.13 -6.16 -35.31
N GLU A 439 12.11 -4.85 -35.04
CA GLU A 439 13.08 -4.16 -34.20
C GLU A 439 12.92 -4.54 -32.71
N ASP A 440 11.72 -4.36 -32.16
CA ASP A 440 11.37 -4.72 -30.78
C ASP A 440 9.95 -5.30 -30.70
N PHE A 441 9.89 -6.62 -30.85
CA PHE A 441 8.64 -7.39 -30.90
C PHE A 441 7.83 -7.26 -29.61
N GLU A 442 8.46 -7.45 -28.44
CA GLU A 442 7.72 -7.48 -27.18
C GLU A 442 7.19 -6.10 -26.80
N SER A 443 7.99 -5.04 -27.01
CA SER A 443 7.53 -3.67 -26.77
C SER A 443 6.42 -3.25 -27.72
N THR A 444 6.54 -3.57 -29.01
CA THR A 444 5.53 -3.23 -30.03
C THR A 444 4.21 -3.97 -29.75
N LYS A 445 4.28 -5.27 -29.45
CA LYS A 445 3.12 -6.09 -29.08
C LYS A 445 2.44 -5.57 -27.82
N LEU A 446 3.22 -5.27 -26.78
CA LEU A 446 2.71 -4.74 -25.51
C LEU A 446 2.04 -3.38 -25.71
N ALA A 447 2.68 -2.46 -26.44
CA ALA A 447 2.15 -1.14 -26.73
C ALA A 447 0.84 -1.21 -27.56
N LEU A 448 0.82 -2.01 -28.64
CA LEU A 448 -0.36 -2.18 -29.50
C LEU A 448 -1.59 -2.59 -28.68
N VAL A 449 -1.47 -3.65 -27.89
CA VAL A 449 -2.60 -4.19 -27.12
C VAL A 449 -3.03 -3.23 -26.03
N MET A 450 -2.10 -2.57 -25.34
CA MET A 450 -2.43 -1.60 -24.30
C MET A 450 -3.15 -0.36 -24.85
N LEU A 451 -2.71 0.17 -25.99
CA LEU A 451 -3.35 1.30 -26.68
C LEU A 451 -4.76 0.92 -27.19
N ALA A 452 -4.96 -0.32 -27.59
CA ALA A 452 -6.28 -0.80 -28.00
C ALA A 452 -7.26 -0.94 -26.81
N PHE A 453 -6.75 -1.23 -25.60
CA PHE A 453 -7.55 -1.24 -24.38
C PHE A 453 -7.72 0.14 -23.71
N SER A 454 -7.16 1.22 -24.27
CA SER A 454 -7.37 2.59 -23.80
C SER A 454 -8.45 3.32 -24.58
N PHE A 455 -9.01 4.38 -24.00
CA PHE A 455 -9.75 5.38 -24.77
C PHE A 455 -8.86 6.01 -25.86
N PRO A 456 -9.46 6.60 -26.91
CA PRO A 456 -8.70 7.37 -27.87
C PRO A 456 -7.94 8.51 -27.20
N SER A 457 -6.71 8.77 -27.66
CA SER A 457 -6.00 9.98 -27.28
C SER A 457 -6.74 11.22 -27.82
N ARG A 458 -6.58 12.41 -27.23
CA ARG A 458 -7.19 13.65 -27.77
C ARG A 458 -6.84 13.90 -29.24
N THR A 459 -5.63 13.53 -29.65
CA THR A 459 -5.18 13.55 -31.05
C THR A 459 -5.99 12.58 -31.92
N GLU A 460 -6.28 11.38 -31.42
CA GLU A 460 -7.16 10.42 -32.10
C GLU A 460 -8.61 10.91 -32.14
N GLU A 461 -9.16 11.47 -31.05
CA GLU A 461 -10.52 12.03 -31.03
C GLU A 461 -10.67 13.13 -32.09
N THR A 462 -9.65 13.99 -32.23
CA THR A 462 -9.66 15.06 -33.24
C THR A 462 -9.66 14.48 -34.66
N MET A 463 -8.93 13.40 -34.90
CA MET A 463 -8.94 12.70 -36.20
C MET A 463 -10.26 11.96 -36.45
N GLU A 464 -10.84 11.31 -35.44
CA GLU A 464 -12.17 10.67 -35.54
C GLU A 464 -13.23 11.71 -35.89
N THR A 465 -13.22 12.86 -35.23
CA THR A 465 -14.15 13.95 -35.52
C THR A 465 -13.98 14.48 -36.96
N LEU A 466 -12.74 14.60 -37.44
CA LEU A 466 -12.45 15.04 -38.82
C LEU A 466 -12.88 14.00 -39.86
N GLU A 467 -12.65 12.72 -39.61
CA GLU A 467 -13.08 11.61 -40.47
C GLU A 467 -14.60 11.47 -40.50
N GLU A 468 -15.28 11.65 -39.36
CA GLU A 468 -16.74 11.71 -39.29
C GLU A 468 -17.30 12.89 -40.09
N ILE A 469 -16.72 14.10 -39.97
CA ILE A 469 -17.14 15.27 -40.76
C ILE A 469 -16.92 15.05 -42.26
N GLN A 470 -15.86 14.34 -42.66
CA GLN A 470 -15.57 14.03 -44.07
C GLN A 470 -16.41 12.88 -44.63
N GLY A 471 -16.89 11.96 -43.79
CA GLY A 471 -17.76 10.84 -44.16
C GLY A 471 -19.26 11.15 -44.29
N VAL A 472 -19.72 12.36 -43.92
CA VAL A 472 -21.11 12.83 -44.13
C VAL A 472 -21.29 13.46 -45.54
N LYS A 473 -20.76 12.83 -46.59
CA LYS A 473 -21.03 13.22 -47.98
C LYS A 473 -21.56 12.08 -48.83
#